data_AF-S2D9J7-F1
#
_entry.id   AF-S2D9J7-F1
#
_cell.length_a   1.000
_cell.length_b   1.000
_cell.length_c   1.000
_cell.angle_alpha   90.00
_cell.angle_beta   90.00
_cell.angle_gamma   90.00
#
_symmetry.space_group_name_H-M   'P 1'
#
loop_
_entity.id
_entity.type
_entity.pdbx_description
1 polymer ?
#
loop_
_entity_poly.entity_id
_entity_poly.type
_entity_poly.pdbx_seq_one_letter_code
_entity_poly.pdbx_strand_id
1 'polypeptide(L)' 'MSDQIKSYDAAISRIEEIVALLESGEKGMDELSELVKEASNLVNQCKEKLRSTEEEINQALNNN' A
#
# COMPACT_ATOMS: atom_id res chain seq x y z
N MET A 1 8.25 19.08 -9.33
CA MET A 1 7.63 17.87 -9.90
C MET A 1 8.49 16.70 -9.48
N SER A 2 8.34 16.27 -8.23
CA SER A 2 9.16 15.25 -7.59
C SER A 2 8.34 14.70 -6.42
N ASP A 3 8.32 13.40 -6.20
CA ASP A 3 7.60 12.66 -5.13
C ASP A 3 6.18 12.15 -5.42
N GLN A 4 5.84 11.85 -6.67
CA GLN A 4 4.66 11.02 -6.97
C GLN A 4 4.83 9.53 -6.58
N ILE A 5 5.89 9.18 -5.84
CA ILE A 5 6.16 7.82 -5.38
C ILE A 5 6.22 7.86 -3.84
N LYS A 6 5.32 7.10 -3.18
CA LYS A 6 5.33 6.71 -1.73
C LYS A 6 4.52 7.53 -0.70
N SER A 7 3.38 8.14 -1.05
CA SER A 7 2.41 8.50 0.00
C SER A 7 1.55 7.28 0.38
N TYR A 8 1.16 7.19 1.66
CA TYR A 8 0.26 6.13 2.14
C TYR A 8 -1.07 6.17 1.37
N ASP A 9 -1.63 7.37 1.18
CA ASP A 9 -2.88 7.58 0.44
C ASP A 9 -2.79 7.09 -1.00
N ALA A 10 -1.67 7.36 -1.70
CA ALA A 10 -1.49 6.87 -3.07
C ALA A 10 -1.41 5.35 -3.14
N ALA A 11 -0.77 4.71 -2.14
CA ALA A 11 -0.73 3.26 -2.06
C ALA A 11 -2.13 2.67 -1.81
N ILE A 12 -2.95 3.30 -0.96
CA ILE A 12 -4.34 2.89 -0.73
C ILE A 12 -5.18 3.07 -2.00
N SER A 13 -5.14 4.23 -2.65
CA SER A 13 -5.87 4.44 -3.92
C SER A 13 -5.50 3.42 -4.98
N ARG A 14 -4.21 3.05 -5.08
CA ARG A 14 -3.77 2.03 -6.03
C ARG A 14 -4.27 0.63 -5.64
N ILE A 15 -4.31 0.29 -4.35
CA ILE A 15 -4.88 -0.98 -3.90
C ILE A 15 -6.37 -1.06 -4.27
N GLU A 16 -7.13 0.02 -4.06
CA GLU A 16 -8.56 0.09 -4.43
C GLU A 16 -8.77 -0.10 -5.94
N GLU A 17 -7.92 0.53 -6.76
CA GLU A 17 -7.93 0.35 -8.21
C GLU A 17 -7.64 -1.11 -8.60
N ILE A 18 -6.63 -1.73 -7.98
CA ILE A 18 -6.30 -3.14 -8.23
C ILE A 18 -7.50 -4.03 -7.88
N VAL A 19 -8.15 -3.81 -6.73
CA VAL A 19 -9.34 -4.58 -6.34
C VAL A 19 -10.44 -4.46 -7.39
N ALA A 20 -10.74 -3.25 -7.87
CA ALA A 20 -11.73 -3.04 -8.91
C ALA A 20 -11.36 -3.77 -10.22
N LEU A 21 -10.08 -3.79 -10.60
CA LEU A 21 -9.61 -4.54 -11.77
C LEU A 21 -9.75 -6.05 -11.59
N LEU A 22 -9.47 -6.58 -10.39
CA LEU A 22 -9.65 -8.01 -10.09
C LEU A 22 -11.13 -8.40 -10.12
N GLU A 23 -12.02 -7.55 -9.60
CA GLU A 23 -13.47 -7.76 -9.57
C GLU A 23 -14.11 -7.66 -10.96
N SER A 24 -13.54 -6.88 -11.88
CA SER A 24 -14.03 -6.77 -13.26
C SER A 24 -14.00 -8.10 -14.01
N GLY A 25 -13.08 -9.01 -13.65
CA GLY A 25 -12.91 -10.30 -14.32
C GLY A 25 -12.43 -10.20 -15.78
N GLU A 26 -12.05 -9.01 -16.25
CA GLU A 26 -11.63 -8.77 -17.65
C GLU A 26 -10.16 -9.12 -17.92
N LYS A 27 -9.40 -9.47 -16.86
CA LYS A 27 -7.95 -9.69 -16.92
C LYS A 27 -7.59 -11.16 -17.11
N GLY A 28 -6.52 -11.39 -17.87
CA GLY A 28 -5.95 -12.73 -18.05
C GLY A 28 -5.26 -13.26 -16.79
N MET A 29 -5.05 -14.57 -16.69
CA MET A 29 -4.45 -15.22 -15.50
C MET A 29 -3.07 -14.64 -15.12
N ASP A 30 -2.22 -14.35 -16.11
CA ASP A 30 -0.90 -13.76 -15.88
C ASP A 30 -1.02 -12.33 -15.34
N GLU A 31 -1.95 -11.53 -15.87
CA GLU A 31 -2.19 -10.16 -15.42
C GLU A 31 -2.76 -10.13 -13.99
N LEU A 32 -3.69 -11.04 -13.67
CA LEU A 32 -4.21 -11.20 -12.31
C LEU A 32 -3.09 -11.51 -11.32
N SER A 33 -2.15 -12.38 -11.71
CA SER A 33 -1.02 -12.75 -10.86
C SER A 33 -0.11 -11.56 -10.57
N GLU A 34 0.14 -10.70 -11.55
CA GLU A 34 0.94 -9.48 -11.36
C GLU A 34 0.20 -8.44 -10.52
N LEU A 35 -1.10 -8.24 -10.74
CA LEU A 35 -1.94 -7.33 -9.93
C LEU A 35 -1.95 -7.74 -8.45
N VAL A 36 -2.07 -9.04 -8.15
CA VAL A 36 -2.02 -9.56 -6.78
C VAL A 36 -0.65 -9.34 -6.14
N LYS A 37 0.45 -9.54 -6.88
CA LYS A 37 1.81 -9.26 -6.38
C LYS A 37 1.98 -7.78 -6.07
N GLU A 38 1.48 -6.90 -6.96
CA GLU A 38 1.54 -5.46 -6.77
C GLU A 38 0.78 -5.03 -5.51
N ALA A 39 -0.48 -5.47 -5.35
CA ALA A 39 -1.27 -5.19 -4.16
C ALA A 39 -0.59 -5.69 -2.88
N SER A 40 0.00 -6.88 -2.91
CA SER A 40 0.72 -7.45 -1.76
C SER A 40 1.92 -6.57 -1.35
N ASN A 41 2.67 -6.05 -2.32
CA ASN A 41 3.78 -5.14 -2.05
C ASN A 41 3.30 -3.81 -1.45
N LEU A 42 2.24 -3.22 -2.01
CA LEU A 42 1.67 -1.98 -1.49
C LEU A 42 1.14 -2.13 -0.06
N VAL A 43 0.48 -3.24 0.25
CA VAL A 43 0.01 -3.55 1.61
C VAL A 43 1.18 -3.64 2.59
N ASN A 44 2.30 -4.28 2.20
CA ASN A 44 3.48 -4.36 3.05
C ASN A 44 4.07 -2.97 3.34
N GLN A 45 4.18 -2.12 2.32
CA GLN A 45 4.65 -0.74 2.50
C GLN A 45 3.74 0.06 3.43
N CYS A 46 2.43 -0.10 3.32
CA CYS A 46 1.46 0.55 4.21
C CYS A 46 1.65 0.09 5.67
N LYS A 47 1.82 -1.21 5.90
CA LYS A 47 2.08 -1.79 7.23
C LYS A 47 3.37 -1.26 7.85
N GLU A 48 4.44 -1.20 7.06
CA GLU A 48 5.73 -0.65 7.52
C GLU A 48 5.60 0.82 7.93
N LYS A 49 4.88 1.62 7.13
CA LYS A 49 4.65 3.03 7.44
C LYS A 49 3.85 3.22 8.74
N LEU A 50 2.76 2.47 8.92
CA LEU A 50 1.97 2.50 10.15
C LEU A 50 2.80 2.11 11.37
N ARG A 51 3.62 1.05 11.25
CA ARG A 51 4.51 0.60 12.31
C ARG A 51 5.55 1.67 12.67
N SER A 52 6.19 2.30 11.68
CA SER A 52 7.13 3.39 11.91
C SER A 52 6.47 4.56 12.65
N THR A 53 5.26 4.94 12.23
CA THR A 53 4.49 6.00 12.88
C THR A 53 4.12 5.64 14.33
N GLU A 54 3.72 4.39 14.59
CA GLU A 54 3.46 3.90 15.95
C GLU A 54 4.72 3.93 16.83
N GLU A 55 5.87 3.50 16.29
CA GLU A 55 7.16 3.54 16.98
C GLU A 55 7.56 4.99 17.35
N GLU A 56 7.40 5.95 16.43
CA GLU A 56 7.63 7.38 16.67
C GLU A 56 6.72 7.94 17.77
N ILE A 57 5.43 7.61 17.75
CA ILE A 57 4.48 8.03 18.80
C ILE A 57 4.90 7.48 20.15
N ASN A 58 5.24 6.18 20.23
CA ASN A 58 5.67 5.56 21.47
C ASN A 58 6.96 6.19 22.01
N GLN A 59 7.93 6.52 21.15
CA GLN A 59 9.14 7.23 21.56
C GLN A 59 8.83 8.64 22.10
N ALA A 60 7.91 9.37 21.48
CA ALA A 60 7.50 10.70 21.94
C ALA A 60 6.80 10.65 23.30
N LEU A 61 6.00 9.60 23.57
CA LEU A 61 5.28 9.43 24.84
C LEU A 61 6.17 8.90 25.97
N ASN A 62 7.16 8.05 25.68
CA ASN A 62 8.07 7.46 26.68
C ASN A 62 9.21 8.38 27.13
N ASN A 63 9.42 9.52 26.45
CA ASN A 63 10.42 10.53 26.83
C ASN A 63 9.87 11.61 27.79
N ASN A 64 8.86 11.26 28.61
CA ASN A 64 8.36 12.05 29.74
C ASN A 64 8.45 11.25 31.05
#